data_AF-A0A414BP50-F1
#
_entry.id   AF-A0A414BP50-F1
#
_cell.length_a   1.000
_cell.length_b   1.000
_cell.length_c   1.000
_cell.angle_alpha   90.00
_cell.angle_beta   90.00
_cell.angle_gamma   90.00
#
_symmetry.space_group_name_H-M   'P 1'
#
loop_
_entity.id
_entity.type
_entity.pdbx_description
1 polymer ?
#
loop_
_entity_poly.entity_id
_entity_poly.type
_entity_poly.pdbx_seq_one_letter_code
_entity_poly.pdbx_strand_id
1 'polypeptide(L)' 'MSVFAVDKKSGLLTKNGFQPTAAHPRNFAITPNGQFMLVACRDSHVIQVFKLNKKTGMMVDTKQDIKVGKPVCVQFAN' A
#
# COMPACT_ATOMS: atom_id res chain seq x y z
N MET A 1 7.70 -3.01 -0.65
CA MET A 1 7.25 -1.63 -0.86
C MET A 1 8.08 -0.68 -0.02
N SER A 2 8.76 0.31 -0.62
CA SER A 2 9.55 1.30 0.12
C SER A 2 8.67 2.44 0.63
N VAL A 3 8.90 2.88 1.86
CA VAL A 3 8.18 3.97 2.51
C VAL A 3 9.12 5.15 2.68
N PHE A 4 8.68 6.34 2.28
CA PHE A 4 9.41 7.58 2.42
C PHE A 4 8.57 8.61 3.17
N ALA A 5 9.20 9.32 4.09
CA ALA A 5 8.64 10.54 4.64
C ALA A 5 8.95 11.70 3.70
N VAL A 6 7.99 12.62 3.55
CA VAL A 6 8.13 13.82 2.70
C VAL A 6 8.27 15.03 3.61
N ASP A 7 9.37 15.78 3.48
CA ASP A 7 9.46 17.09 4.10
C ASP A 7 8.57 18.09 3.36
N LYS A 8 7.61 18.71 4.06
CA LYS A 8 6.59 19.57 3.43
C LYS A 8 7.13 20.88 2.89
N LYS A 9 8.30 21.34 3.35
CA LYS A 9 8.88 22.62 2.93
C LYS A 9 9.78 22.46 1.72
N SER A 10 10.66 21.47 1.74
CA SER A 10 11.67 21.22 0.72
C SER A 10 11.25 20.18 -0.32
N GLY A 11 10.26 19.33 -0.01
CA GLY A 11 9.87 18.21 -0.86
C GLY A 11 10.84 17.02 -0.83
N LEU A 12 11.89 17.08 -0.02
CA LEU A 12 12.88 16.01 0.08
C LEU A 12 12.29 14.75 0.72
N LEU A 13 12.79 13.60 0.26
CA LEU A 13 12.35 12.28 0.71
C LEU A 13 13.38 11.67 1.66
N THR A 14 12.92 11.23 2.83
CA THR A 14 13.72 10.44 3.77
C THR A 14 13.17 9.03 3.80
N LYS A 15 14.03 8.03 3.55
CA LYS A 15 13.63 6.62 3.64
C LYS A 15 13.20 6.31 5.07
N ASN A 16 11.97 5.87 5.23
CA ASN A 16 11.32 5.63 6.51
C ASN A 16 11.17 4.13 6.81
N GLY A 17 11.10 3.29 5.77
CA GLY A 17 11.05 1.85 5.97
C GLY A 17 10.77 1.05 4.70
N PHE A 18 10.53 -0.24 4.91
CA PHE A 18 10.10 -1.17 3.86
C PHE A 18 9.02 -2.10 4.38
N GLN A 19 7.95 -2.26 3.61
CA GLN A 19 6.86 -3.20 3.88
C GLN A 19 6.96 -4.38 2.91
N PRO A 20 7.21 -5.60 3.39
CA PRO A 20 7.07 -6.80 2.59
C PRO A 20 5.64 -6.97 2.08
N THR A 21 5.51 -7.43 0.85
CA THR A 21 4.24 -7.78 0.18
C THR A 21 4.38 -9.15 -0.44
N ALA A 22 3.27 -9.71 -0.92
CA ALA A 22 3.27 -10.87 -1.79
C ALA A 22 3.94 -10.54 -3.14
N ALA A 23 4.10 -11.56 -3.98
CA ALA A 23 4.89 -11.48 -5.19
C ALA A 23 4.26 -10.52 -6.21
N HIS A 24 5.14 -9.73 -6.85
CA HIS A 24 4.78 -8.80 -7.93
C HIS A 24 3.66 -7.79 -7.57
N PRO A 25 3.89 -6.88 -6.60
CA PRO A 25 2.97 -5.79 -6.28
C PRO A 25 2.94 -4.78 -7.43
N ARG A 26 2.07 -5.01 -8.42
CA ARG A 26 2.01 -4.24 -9.69
C ARG A 26 1.45 -2.83 -9.47
N ASN A 27 0.51 -2.70 -8.55
CA ASN A 27 -0.21 -1.46 -8.26
C ASN A 27 -0.64 -1.42 -6.79
N PHE A 28 -0.90 -0.23 -6.29
CA PHE A 28 -1.51 -0.01 -4.99
C PHE A 28 -2.34 1.27 -4.99
N ALA A 29 -3.30 1.36 -4.07
CA ALA A 29 -4.09 2.55 -3.84
C ALA A 29 -4.31 2.77 -2.34
N ILE A 30 -4.28 4.02 -1.90
CA ILE A 30 -4.63 4.42 -0.54
C ILE A 30 -6.11 4.81 -0.54
N THR A 31 -6.86 4.28 0.43
CA THR A 31 -8.27 4.64 0.65
C THR A 31 -8.45 6.16 0.83
N PRO A 32 -9.58 6.77 0.40
CA PRO A 32 -9.78 8.21 0.51
C PRO A 32 -9.66 8.77 1.93
N ASN A 33 -10.05 7.99 2.94
CA ASN A 33 -9.92 8.37 4.36
C ASN A 33 -8.49 8.19 4.93
N GLY A 34 -7.56 7.67 4.12
CA GLY A 34 -6.16 7.43 4.47
C GLY A 34 -5.94 6.38 5.55
N GLN A 35 -6.90 5.47 5.79
CA GLN A 35 -6.78 4.46 6.85
C GLN A 35 -6.17 3.16 6.37
N PHE A 36 -6.38 2.82 5.10
CA PHE A 36 -5.92 1.58 4.50
C PHE A 36 -5.22 1.80 3.16
N MET A 37 -4.32 0.88 2.83
CA MET A 37 -3.68 0.75 1.53
C MET A 37 -3.94 -0.65 0.98
N LEU A 38 -4.40 -0.71 -0.26
CA LEU A 38 -4.65 -1.94 -1.00
C LEU A 38 -3.51 -2.14 -1.98
N VAL A 39 -2.91 -3.33 -2.00
CA VAL A 39 -1.78 -3.68 -2.88
C VAL A 39 -2.17 -4.85 -3.77
N ALA A 40 -2.24 -4.61 -5.07
CA ALA A 40 -2.51 -5.63 -6.08
C ALA A 40 -1.23 -6.44 -6.39
N CYS A 41 -1.18 -7.67 -5.89
CA CYS A 41 -0.07 -8.60 -6.07
C CYS A 41 -0.42 -9.58 -7.20
N ARG A 42 0.06 -9.28 -8.41
CA ARG A 42 -0.33 -9.96 -9.66
C ARG A 42 -0.05 -11.46 -9.62
N ASP A 43 1.17 -11.84 -9.24
CA ASP A 43 1.62 -13.23 -9.31
C ASP A 43 1.15 -14.06 -8.11
N SER A 44 0.61 -13.41 -7.08
CA SER A 44 0.01 -14.06 -5.90
C SER A 44 -1.52 -14.11 -5.92
N HIS A 45 -2.18 -13.57 -6.96
CA HIS A 45 -3.64 -13.59 -7.10
C HIS A 45 -4.40 -13.00 -5.89
N VAL A 46 -3.84 -11.97 -5.26
CA VAL A 46 -4.42 -11.30 -4.10
C VAL A 46 -4.26 -9.78 -4.17
N ILE A 47 -5.23 -9.07 -3.62
CA ILE A 47 -5.07 -7.71 -3.17
C ILE A 47 -4.88 -7.76 -1.65
N GLN A 48 -3.67 -7.44 -1.19
CA GLN A 48 -3.37 -7.37 0.24
C GLN A 48 -3.86 -6.04 0.82
N VAL A 49 -4.41 -6.10 2.04
CA VAL A 49 -4.97 -4.93 2.73
C VAL A 49 -4.11 -4.58 3.93
N PHE A 50 -3.51 -3.40 3.92
CA PHE A 50 -2.68 -2.87 5.00
C PHE A 50 -3.40 -1.73 5.71
N LYS A 51 -3.34 -1.70 7.04
CA LYS A 51 -3.72 -0.56 7.87
C LYS A 51 -2.56 0.43 7.96
N LEU A 52 -2.83 1.71 7.73
CA LEU A 52 -1.83 2.78 7.79
C LEU A 52 -1.79 3.43 9.17
N ASN A 53 -0.58 3.58 9.72
CA ASN A 53 -0.34 4.47 10.85
C ASN A 53 -0.12 5.89 10.34
N LYS A 54 -1.10 6.78 10.55
CA LYS A 54 -1.04 8.17 10.06
C LYS A 54 0.11 9.00 10.64
N LYS A 55 0.64 8.64 11.82
CA LYS A 55 1.74 9.36 12.44
C LYS A 55 3.09 8.96 11.85
N THR A 56 3.27 7.67 11.57
CA THR A 56 4.57 7.14 11.14
C THR A 56 4.62 6.81 9.65
N GLY A 57 3.50 6.74 8.95
CA GLY A 57 3.42 6.25 7.56
C GLY A 57 3.64 4.73 7.40
N MET A 58 3.87 4.02 8.51
CA MET A 58 4.09 2.57 8.50
C MET A 58 2.78 1.80 8.31
N MET A 59 2.91 0.57 7.83
CA MET A 59 1.81 -0.32 7.51
C MET A 59 1.78 -1.53 8.44
N VAL A 60 0.58 -2.04 8.70
CA VAL A 60 0.36 -3.33 9.33
C VAL A 60 -0.55 -4.15 8.44
N ASP A 61 -0.13 -5.36 8.08
CA ASP A 61 -0.94 -6.28 7.30
C ASP A 61 -2.17 -6.71 8.11
N THR A 62 -3.36 -6.49 7.54
CA THR A 62 -4.62 -6.84 8.21
C THR A 62 -5.00 -8.30 8.07
N LYS A 63 -4.33 -9.05 7.18
CA LYS A 63 -4.65 -10.44 6.83
C LYS A 63 -6.03 -10.64 6.21
N GLN A 64 -6.65 -9.56 5.73
CA GLN A 64 -7.94 -9.57 5.04
C GLN A 64 -7.73 -9.50 3.52
N ASP A 65 -7.03 -10.50 2.97
CA ASP A 65 -6.71 -10.53 1.54
C ASP A 65 -7.97 -10.71 0.68
N ILE A 66 -8.05 -9.92 -0.40
CA ILE A 66 -9.10 -10.05 -1.41
C ILE A 66 -8.55 -10.92 -2.55
N LYS A 67 -9.16 -12.08 -2.77
CA LYS A 67 -8.74 -13.00 -3.84
C LYS A 67 -9.25 -12.52 -5.19
N VAL A 68 -8.32 -12.24 -6.11
CA VAL A 68 -8.62 -11.78 -7.47
C VAL A 68 -7.57 -12.38 -8.40
N GLY A 69 -7.98 -12.84 -9.59
CA GLY A 69 -7.02 -13.35 -10.57
C GLY A 69 -6.13 -12.24 -11.14
N LYS A 70 -4.80 -12.35 -10.97
CA LYS A 70 -3.79 -11.44 -11.54
C LYS A 70 -4.16 -9.94 -11.42
N PRO A 71 -4.40 -9.42 -10.20
CA PRO A 71 -4.80 -8.03 -10.05
C PRO A 71 -3.65 -7.10 -10.44
N VAL A 72 -3.96 -6.06 -11.21
CA VAL A 72 -2.96 -5.11 -11.74
C VAL A 72 -3.33 -3.65 -11.51
N CYS A 73 -4.56 -3.36 -11.09
CA CYS A 73 -5.04 -2.00 -10.84
C CYS A 73 -6.07 -2.02 -9.71
N VAL A 74 -5.99 -1.05 -8.81
CA VAL A 74 -6.98 -0.74 -7.77
C VAL A 74 -7.37 0.71 -7.91
N GLN A 75 -8.68 0.97 -8.00
CA GLN A 75 -9.23 2.31 -8.06
C GLN A 75 -10.46 2.39 -7.17
N PHE A 76 -10.64 3.54 -6.52
CA PHE A 76 -11.86 3.86 -5.79
C PHE A 76 -12.75 4.73 -6.68
N ALA A 77 -14.04 4.39 -6.74
CA ALA A 77 -15.07 5.24 -7.33
C ALA A 77 -15.75 6.04 -6.21
N ASN A 78 -16.21 7.26 -6.56
CA ASN A 78 -16.96 8.14 -5.67
C ASN A 78 -18.46 7.97 -5.88
#